data_AF-J4TYM7-F1
#
_entry.id   AF-J4TYM7-F1
#
_cell.length_a   1.000
_cell.length_b   1.000
_cell.length_c   1.000
_cell.angle_alpha   90.00
_cell.angle_beta   90.00
_cell.angle_gamma   90.00
#
_symmetry.space_group_name_H-M   'P 1'
#
loop_
_entity.id
_entity.type
_entity.pdbx_description
1 polymer ?
#
loop_
_entity_poly.entity_id
_entity_poly.type
_entity_poly.pdbx_seq_one_letter_code
_entity_poly.pdbx_strand_id
1 'polypeptide(L)'
;MGKGVAKYGFKSGVFPATRSILKNPTTKQTDIINKVKSPKPKGALGIGYAKGVQHPKGSHRLSPKVAFINVNNLIAQTVAQPQSVKSSNGKAQKIRLQKAELRRSFLIEAFRKEEAILLQKHEYLQKRTEELKRIRELELEKLNKEKSSDLTIMTLDKMMSQPLLRNRSPEETKLLKLKRDYNRSMLNFQTHKNKLNKLLNLYHVANEFIVTESQLLKKIDKVFNDETQDFSDAYDVNSNFTQFGNKKSLLSGNSTLQTQINNAIMGSLTNEKFFDISLVDSFLNKDLRDISDRIDSKLNLSSNGAEDGDNNTTTL
;
A
#
# COMPACT_ATOMS: atom_id res chain seq x y z
N MET A 1 -18.07 -42.31 -1.20
CA MET A 1 -18.76 -41.00 -1.21
C MET A 1 -17.89 -40.00 -1.95
N GLY A 2 -18.43 -39.22 -2.90
CA GLY A 2 -17.63 -38.31 -3.72
C GLY A 2 -17.11 -37.10 -2.94
N LYS A 3 -15.86 -36.69 -3.15
CA LYS A 3 -15.18 -35.56 -2.47
C LYS A 3 -15.98 -34.24 -2.46
N GLY A 4 -16.86 -34.01 -3.44
CA GLY A 4 -17.64 -32.78 -3.59
C GLY A 4 -18.98 -32.72 -2.82
N VAL A 5 -19.46 -33.82 -2.24
CA VAL A 5 -20.81 -33.87 -1.65
C VAL A 5 -20.96 -33.03 -0.38
N ALA A 6 -19.85 -32.76 0.33
CA ALA A 6 -19.86 -31.96 1.56
C ALA A 6 -20.39 -30.54 1.32
N LYS A 7 -20.14 -29.95 0.14
CA LYS A 7 -20.67 -28.63 -0.25
C LYS A 7 -22.19 -28.59 -0.30
N TYR A 8 -22.83 -29.73 -0.53
CA TYR A 8 -24.27 -29.88 -0.72
C TYR A 8 -24.93 -30.64 0.45
N GLY A 9 -24.32 -30.61 1.64
CA GLY A 9 -24.85 -31.29 2.83
C GLY A 9 -24.79 -32.82 2.74
N PHE A 10 -23.73 -33.35 2.14
CA PHE A 10 -23.48 -34.79 1.96
C PHE A 10 -24.58 -35.52 1.17
N LYS A 11 -25.33 -34.81 0.33
CA LYS A 11 -26.34 -35.40 -0.55
C LYS A 11 -25.69 -35.91 -1.84
N SER A 12 -25.77 -37.22 -2.08
CA SER A 12 -25.34 -37.85 -3.33
C SER A 12 -26.46 -37.77 -4.38
N GLY A 13 -26.17 -37.13 -5.52
CA GLY A 13 -27.15 -36.87 -6.58
C GLY A 13 -27.63 -35.42 -6.61
N VAL A 14 -28.15 -34.98 -7.76
CA VAL A 14 -28.60 -33.61 -7.98
C VAL A 14 -30.04 -33.64 -8.47
N PHE A 15 -30.94 -32.98 -7.73
CA PHE A 15 -32.30 -32.71 -8.22
C PHE A 15 -32.26 -31.63 -9.30
N PRO A 16 -33.19 -31.66 -10.28
CA PRO A 16 -33.35 -30.54 -11.21
C PRO A 16 -33.72 -29.27 -10.44
N ALA A 17 -33.37 -28.11 -11.02
CA ALA A 17 -33.70 -26.83 -10.41
C ALA A 17 -35.22 -26.67 -10.24
N THR A 18 -35.64 -26.19 -9.07
CA THR A 18 -37.05 -25.97 -8.77
C THR A 18 -37.62 -24.88 -9.68
N ARG A 19 -38.67 -25.22 -10.44
CA ARG A 19 -39.29 -24.30 -11.39
C ARG A 19 -40.24 -23.36 -10.64
N SER A 20 -39.93 -22.06 -10.62
CA SER A 20 -40.78 -21.05 -9.98
C SER A 20 -42.20 -21.02 -10.57
N ILE A 21 -43.22 -20.84 -9.73
CA ILE A 21 -44.62 -20.76 -10.21
C ILE A 21 -44.86 -19.40 -10.88
N LEU A 22 -44.52 -18.31 -10.18
CA LEU A 22 -44.51 -16.95 -10.74
C LEU A 22 -43.13 -16.64 -11.31
N LYS A 23 -43.08 -16.25 -12.59
CA LYS A 23 -41.81 -16.05 -13.33
C LYS A 23 -41.19 -14.67 -13.15
N ASN A 24 -42.03 -13.66 -12.96
CA ASN A 24 -41.61 -12.27 -12.74
C ASN A 24 -42.12 -11.80 -11.36
N PRO A 25 -41.51 -10.75 -10.79
CA PRO A 25 -41.98 -10.19 -9.53
C PRO A 25 -43.43 -9.69 -9.64
N THR A 26 -44.16 -9.75 -8.53
CA THR A 26 -45.55 -9.30 -8.49
C THR A 26 -45.65 -7.81 -8.17
N THR A 27 -46.81 -7.23 -8.46
CA THR A 27 -47.10 -5.82 -8.13
C THR A 27 -47.16 -5.56 -6.62
N LYS A 28 -47.40 -6.60 -5.79
CA LYS A 28 -47.45 -6.47 -4.33
C LYS A 28 -46.06 -6.44 -3.69
N GLN A 29 -45.00 -6.80 -4.42
CA GLN A 29 -43.62 -6.75 -3.93
C GLN A 29 -43.05 -5.32 -4.00
N THR A 30 -43.52 -4.46 -3.09
CA THR A 30 -43.18 -3.02 -3.02
C THR A 30 -41.68 -2.76 -2.97
N ASP A 31 -40.94 -3.55 -2.20
CA ASP A 31 -39.49 -3.36 -1.99
C ASP A 31 -38.69 -3.52 -3.28
N ILE A 32 -39.06 -4.53 -4.09
CA ILE A 32 -38.44 -4.77 -5.39
C ILE A 32 -38.79 -3.62 -6.34
N ILE A 33 -40.04 -3.16 -6.32
CA ILE A 33 -40.49 -2.04 -7.15
C ILE A 33 -39.71 -0.76 -6.80
N ASN A 34 -39.58 -0.46 -5.50
CA ASN A 34 -38.86 0.70 -5.01
C ASN A 34 -37.37 0.64 -5.39
N LYS A 35 -36.76 -0.55 -5.29
CA LYS A 35 -35.37 -0.78 -5.71
C LYS A 35 -35.15 -0.63 -7.22
N VAL A 36 -36.12 -1.02 -8.04
CA VAL A 36 -36.02 -0.89 -9.50
C VAL A 36 -36.24 0.56 -9.94
N LYS A 37 -37.12 1.30 -9.25
CA LYS A 37 -37.43 2.70 -9.54
C LYS A 37 -36.41 3.68 -8.95
N SER A 38 -35.59 3.27 -7.99
CA SER A 38 -34.61 4.15 -7.37
C SER A 38 -33.58 4.66 -8.41
N PRO A 39 -33.06 5.90 -8.22
CA PRO A 39 -32.06 6.45 -9.12
C PRO A 39 -30.83 5.54 -9.18
N LYS A 40 -30.46 5.13 -10.40
CA LYS A 40 -29.30 4.26 -10.62
C LYS A 40 -28.01 5.03 -10.31
N PRO A 41 -27.07 4.45 -9.55
CA PRO A 41 -25.82 5.12 -9.19
C PRO A 41 -24.99 5.47 -10.44
N LYS A 42 -24.12 6.48 -10.30
CA LYS A 42 -23.17 6.96 -11.31
C LYS A 42 -21.75 6.98 -10.71
N GLY A 43 -20.72 7.04 -11.56
CA GLY A 43 -19.31 7.00 -11.14
C GLY A 43 -18.73 5.58 -11.14
N ALA A 44 -17.84 5.28 -10.19
CA ALA A 44 -17.09 4.02 -10.15
C ALA A 44 -17.96 2.76 -10.01
N LEU A 45 -19.06 2.85 -9.24
CA LEU A 45 -20.05 1.78 -9.08
C LEU A 45 -21.34 2.08 -9.87
N GLY A 46 -21.19 2.79 -11.00
CA GLY A 46 -22.30 3.30 -11.79
C GLY A 46 -22.99 2.24 -12.66
N ILE A 47 -24.30 2.41 -12.90
CA ILE A 47 -25.07 1.57 -13.81
C ILE A 47 -25.63 2.41 -14.97
N GLY A 48 -25.39 1.93 -16.20
CA GLY A 48 -25.81 2.56 -17.46
C GLY A 48 -24.96 3.77 -17.86
N TYR A 49 -25.34 4.44 -18.94
CA TYR A 49 -24.58 5.56 -19.49
C TYR A 49 -24.57 6.79 -18.57
N ALA A 50 -23.44 7.51 -18.53
CA ALA A 50 -23.29 8.79 -17.86
C ALA A 50 -24.04 9.91 -18.62
N LYS A 51 -24.46 10.96 -17.91
CA LYS A 51 -25.15 12.11 -18.53
C LYS A 51 -24.21 12.77 -19.56
N GLY A 52 -24.71 13.06 -20.77
CA GLY A 52 -23.93 13.66 -21.85
C GLY A 52 -23.12 12.68 -22.71
N VAL A 53 -22.79 11.49 -22.20
CA VAL A 53 -22.11 10.46 -23.00
C VAL A 53 -23.12 9.77 -23.91
N GLN A 54 -22.85 9.76 -25.22
CA GLN A 54 -23.70 9.10 -26.22
C GLN A 54 -23.68 7.58 -26.05
N HIS A 55 -24.71 6.90 -26.56
CA HIS A 55 -24.73 5.44 -26.65
C HIS A 55 -24.63 5.01 -28.12
N PRO A 56 -24.20 3.77 -28.41
CA PRO A 56 -24.06 3.30 -29.78
C PRO A 56 -25.36 3.37 -30.59
N LYS A 57 -25.26 3.76 -31.87
CA LYS A 57 -26.40 3.81 -32.79
C LYS A 57 -27.02 2.42 -32.93
N GLY A 58 -28.35 2.33 -32.86
CA GLY A 58 -29.09 1.05 -32.89
C GLY A 58 -29.22 0.32 -31.55
N SER A 59 -28.53 0.78 -30.49
CA SER A 59 -28.68 0.23 -29.14
C SER A 59 -29.66 1.05 -28.30
N HIS A 60 -30.30 0.43 -27.31
CA HIS A 60 -31.07 1.14 -26.30
C HIS A 60 -30.15 1.61 -25.16
N ARG A 61 -30.28 2.90 -24.79
CA ARG A 61 -29.53 3.49 -23.68
C ARG A 61 -29.89 2.89 -22.32
N LEU A 62 -31.15 2.56 -22.13
CA LEU A 62 -31.70 2.06 -20.87
C LEU A 62 -31.96 0.56 -20.97
N SER A 63 -31.76 -0.15 -19.87
CA SER A 63 -32.19 -1.53 -19.73
C SER A 63 -33.71 -1.64 -19.91
N PRO A 64 -34.23 -2.75 -20.46
CA PRO A 64 -35.66 -2.98 -20.54
C PRO A 64 -36.31 -2.89 -19.16
N LYS A 65 -37.56 -2.40 -19.13
CA LYS A 65 -38.33 -2.29 -17.89
C LYS A 65 -38.74 -3.69 -17.42
N VAL A 66 -38.66 -3.93 -16.11
CA VAL A 66 -39.13 -5.18 -15.51
C VAL A 66 -40.66 -5.22 -15.56
N ALA A 67 -41.23 -6.29 -16.09
CA ALA A 67 -42.69 -6.49 -16.15
C ALA A 67 -43.20 -7.07 -14.83
N PHE A 68 -43.89 -6.24 -14.04
CA PHE A 68 -44.51 -6.67 -12.79
C PHE A 68 -45.85 -7.34 -13.05
N ILE A 69 -46.05 -8.53 -12.50
CA ILE A 69 -47.27 -9.31 -12.67
C ILE A 69 -48.32 -8.86 -11.66
N ASN A 70 -49.49 -8.45 -12.14
CA ASN A 70 -50.68 -8.43 -11.30
C ASN A 70 -51.31 -9.82 -11.32
N VAL A 71 -51.24 -10.52 -10.18
CA VAL A 71 -51.66 -11.92 -10.04
C VAL A 71 -53.14 -12.11 -10.38
N ASN A 72 -54.00 -11.16 -10.04
CA ASN A 72 -55.43 -11.23 -10.34
C ASN A 72 -55.69 -11.15 -11.85
N ASN A 73 -54.97 -10.27 -12.56
CA ASN A 73 -55.08 -10.15 -14.02
C ASN A 73 -54.54 -11.40 -14.71
N LEU A 74 -53.43 -11.96 -14.19
CA LEU A 74 -52.86 -13.20 -14.71
C LEU A 74 -53.83 -14.37 -14.54
N ILE A 75 -54.47 -14.49 -13.38
CA ILE A 75 -55.51 -15.49 -13.13
C ILE A 75 -56.67 -15.32 -14.12
N ALA A 76 -57.17 -14.09 -14.31
CA ALA A 76 -58.27 -13.84 -15.24
C ALA A 76 -57.93 -14.24 -16.69
N GLN A 77 -56.69 -14.02 -17.12
CA GLN A 77 -56.23 -14.38 -18.47
C GLN A 77 -55.96 -15.88 -18.65
N THR A 78 -55.33 -16.53 -17.67
CA THR A 78 -54.93 -17.94 -17.77
C THR A 78 -56.06 -18.90 -17.39
N VAL A 79 -56.94 -18.47 -16.49
CA VAL A 79 -58.01 -19.26 -15.89
C VAL A 79 -59.37 -18.62 -16.17
N ALA A 80 -59.63 -18.34 -17.44
CA ALA A 80 -60.90 -17.75 -17.85
C ALA A 80 -62.09 -18.65 -17.46
N GLN A 81 -63.09 -18.06 -16.82
CA GLN A 81 -64.34 -18.75 -16.51
C GLN A 81 -65.17 -18.95 -17.79
N PRO A 82 -65.92 -20.06 -17.90
CA PRO A 82 -66.73 -20.31 -19.10
C PRO A 82 -67.84 -19.25 -19.22
N GLN A 83 -67.92 -18.60 -20.39
CA GLN A 83 -68.97 -17.61 -20.66
C GLN A 83 -70.37 -18.24 -20.72
N SER A 84 -70.48 -19.51 -21.11
CA SER A 84 -71.73 -20.28 -21.12
C SER A 84 -71.64 -21.42 -20.12
N VAL A 85 -72.48 -21.36 -19.08
CA VAL A 85 -72.62 -22.39 -18.05
C VAL A 85 -73.64 -23.47 -18.46
N LYS A 86 -74.17 -23.42 -19.70
CA LYS A 86 -75.27 -24.29 -20.12
C LYS A 86 -74.88 -25.77 -20.13
N SER A 87 -75.84 -26.58 -19.72
CA SER A 87 -75.73 -27.98 -19.33
C SER A 87 -74.93 -28.83 -20.32
N SER A 88 -73.84 -29.39 -19.84
CA SER A 88 -73.13 -30.48 -20.51
C SER A 88 -74.04 -31.70 -20.60
N ASN A 89 -74.48 -32.04 -21.82
CA ASN A 89 -75.47 -33.09 -22.05
C ASN A 89 -74.84 -34.50 -22.05
N GLY A 90 -73.53 -34.64 -22.36
CA GLY A 90 -72.84 -35.94 -22.41
C GLY A 90 -72.00 -36.26 -21.17
N LYS A 91 -71.97 -37.53 -20.73
CA LYS A 91 -71.12 -38.00 -19.60
C LYS A 91 -69.65 -37.61 -19.76
N ALA A 92 -69.07 -37.82 -20.95
CA ALA A 92 -67.68 -37.44 -21.25
C ALA A 92 -67.44 -35.91 -21.22
N GLN A 93 -68.46 -35.12 -21.58
CA GLN A 93 -68.38 -33.66 -21.53
C GLN A 93 -68.44 -33.17 -20.07
N LYS A 94 -69.23 -33.83 -19.20
CA LYS A 94 -69.25 -33.54 -17.75
C LYS A 94 -67.88 -33.81 -17.10
N ILE A 95 -67.25 -34.94 -17.43
CA ILE A 95 -65.91 -35.26 -16.92
C ILE A 95 -64.86 -34.24 -17.39
N ARG A 96 -64.92 -33.81 -18.66
CA ARG A 96 -64.02 -32.76 -19.18
C ARG A 96 -64.22 -31.43 -18.45
N LEU A 97 -65.47 -31.07 -18.18
CA LEU A 97 -65.81 -29.86 -17.43
C LEU A 97 -65.26 -29.93 -15.99
N GLN A 98 -65.48 -31.04 -15.28
CA GLN A 98 -64.92 -31.26 -13.94
C GLN A 98 -63.38 -31.20 -13.92
N LYS A 99 -62.71 -31.84 -14.89
CA LYS A 99 -61.25 -31.74 -15.02
C LYS A 99 -60.79 -30.30 -15.27
N ALA A 100 -61.54 -29.54 -16.07
CA ALA A 100 -61.24 -28.13 -16.30
C ALA A 100 -61.41 -27.31 -15.02
N GLU A 101 -62.52 -27.48 -14.29
CA GLU A 101 -62.76 -26.83 -13.00
C GLU A 101 -61.66 -27.12 -11.98
N LEU A 102 -61.24 -28.39 -11.87
CA LEU A 102 -60.17 -28.81 -10.99
C LEU A 102 -58.82 -28.19 -11.37
N ARG A 103 -58.49 -28.15 -12.67
CA ARG A 103 -57.28 -27.45 -13.14
C ARG A 103 -57.35 -25.96 -12.82
N ARG A 104 -58.51 -25.34 -13.00
CA ARG A 104 -58.72 -23.93 -12.69
C ARG A 104 -58.53 -23.66 -11.20
N SER A 105 -59.13 -24.46 -10.31
CA SER A 105 -59.02 -24.29 -8.86
C SER A 105 -57.58 -24.41 -8.38
N PHE A 106 -56.87 -25.47 -8.76
CA PHE A 106 -55.47 -25.66 -8.36
C PHE A 106 -54.54 -24.56 -8.87
N LEU A 107 -54.76 -24.09 -10.10
CA LEU A 107 -53.93 -23.04 -10.69
C LEU A 107 -54.18 -21.68 -10.01
N ILE A 108 -55.44 -21.34 -9.71
CA ILE A 108 -55.79 -20.15 -8.92
C ILE A 108 -55.14 -20.20 -7.54
N GLU A 109 -55.27 -21.33 -6.85
CA GLU A 109 -54.68 -21.52 -5.53
C GLU A 109 -53.15 -21.41 -5.57
N ALA A 110 -52.51 -22.04 -6.56
CA ALA A 110 -51.07 -22.01 -6.71
C ALA A 110 -50.54 -20.58 -6.86
N PHE A 111 -51.16 -19.76 -7.71
CA PHE A 111 -50.73 -18.36 -7.88
C PHE A 111 -50.97 -17.50 -6.64
N ARG A 112 -52.12 -17.65 -5.98
CA ARG A 112 -52.42 -16.89 -4.76
C ARG A 112 -51.51 -17.28 -3.59
N LYS A 113 -51.28 -18.58 -3.41
CA LYS A 113 -50.38 -19.12 -2.38
C LYS A 113 -48.93 -18.69 -2.64
N GLU A 114 -48.46 -18.76 -3.89
CA GLU A 114 -47.11 -18.33 -4.24
C GLU A 114 -46.89 -16.85 -3.95
N GLU A 115 -47.84 -15.97 -4.31
CA GLU A 115 -47.75 -14.54 -3.99
C GLU A 115 -47.64 -14.31 -2.47
N ALA A 116 -48.47 -15.00 -1.68
CA ALA A 116 -48.44 -14.91 -0.21
C ALA A 116 -47.11 -15.43 0.37
N ILE A 117 -46.61 -16.57 -0.11
CA ILE A 117 -45.34 -17.15 0.34
C ILE A 117 -44.17 -16.20 0.06
N LEU A 118 -44.16 -15.54 -1.10
CA LEU A 118 -43.11 -14.58 -1.44
C LEU A 118 -43.11 -13.36 -0.51
N LEU A 119 -44.29 -12.86 -0.14
CA LEU A 119 -44.42 -11.76 0.82
C LEU A 119 -44.00 -12.19 2.23
N GLN A 120 -44.48 -13.34 2.72
CA GLN A 120 -44.11 -13.88 4.03
C GLN A 120 -42.60 -14.16 4.14
N LYS A 121 -41.99 -14.71 3.08
CA LYS A 121 -40.54 -14.95 3.04
C LYS A 121 -39.78 -13.64 3.15
N HIS A 122 -40.27 -12.59 2.50
CA HIS A 122 -39.64 -11.28 2.55
C HIS A 122 -39.76 -10.65 3.95
N GLU A 123 -40.94 -10.67 4.56
CA GLU A 123 -41.14 -10.21 5.95
C GLU A 123 -40.24 -10.98 6.93
N TYR A 124 -40.13 -12.30 6.77
CA TYR A 124 -39.23 -13.13 7.57
C TYR A 124 -37.77 -12.71 7.41
N LEU A 125 -37.33 -12.41 6.18
CA LEU A 125 -35.98 -11.93 5.93
C LEU A 125 -35.75 -10.56 6.59
N GLN A 126 -36.69 -9.62 6.49
CA GLN A 126 -36.58 -8.31 7.15
C GLN A 126 -36.41 -8.48 8.66
N LYS A 127 -37.31 -9.22 9.32
CA LYS A 127 -37.25 -9.51 10.77
C LYS A 127 -35.91 -10.15 11.16
N ARG A 128 -35.47 -11.16 10.40
CA ARG A 128 -34.19 -11.83 10.65
C ARG A 128 -33.00 -10.89 10.51
N THR A 129 -33.01 -9.99 9.52
CA THR A 129 -31.92 -9.02 9.37
C THR A 129 -31.89 -8.00 10.50
N GLU A 130 -33.04 -7.58 11.01
CA GLU A 130 -33.13 -6.69 12.17
C GLU A 130 -32.66 -7.38 13.45
N GLU A 131 -33.08 -8.63 13.67
CA GLU A 131 -32.60 -9.45 14.79
C GLU A 131 -31.08 -9.61 14.75
N LEU A 132 -30.50 -9.90 13.57
CA LEU A 132 -29.05 -10.00 13.42
C LEU A 132 -28.34 -8.66 13.69
N LYS A 133 -28.93 -7.52 13.31
CA LYS A 133 -28.38 -6.20 13.65
C LYS A 133 -28.42 -5.96 15.16
N ARG A 134 -29.55 -6.26 15.81
CA ARG A 134 -29.68 -6.15 17.28
C ARG A 134 -28.68 -7.04 18.00
N ILE A 135 -28.48 -8.27 17.53
CA ILE A 135 -27.48 -9.19 18.11
C ILE A 135 -26.08 -8.58 17.98
N ARG A 136 -25.71 -8.05 16.81
CA ARG A 136 -24.41 -7.40 16.62
C ARG A 136 -24.23 -6.15 17.48
N GLU A 137 -25.28 -5.35 17.63
CA GLU A 137 -25.27 -4.15 18.49
C GLU A 137 -25.09 -4.56 19.95
N LEU A 138 -25.79 -5.60 20.42
CA LEU A 138 -25.62 -6.14 21.77
C LEU A 138 -24.24 -6.77 21.98
N GLU A 139 -23.68 -7.44 20.97
CA GLU A 139 -22.31 -7.95 21.00
C GLU A 139 -21.29 -6.81 21.10
N LEU A 140 -21.46 -5.75 20.31
CA LEU A 140 -20.63 -4.56 20.36
C LEU A 140 -20.76 -3.86 21.72
N GLU A 141 -21.96 -3.73 22.27
CA GLU A 141 -22.19 -3.17 23.60
C GLU A 141 -21.52 -4.02 24.68
N LYS A 142 -21.56 -5.35 24.58
CA LYS A 142 -20.84 -6.26 25.50
C LYS A 142 -19.33 -6.14 25.39
N LEU A 143 -18.80 -5.88 24.19
CA LEU A 143 -17.37 -5.67 23.97
C LEU A 143 -16.90 -4.32 24.50
N ASN A 144 -17.72 -3.27 24.35
CA ASN A 144 -17.40 -1.92 24.78
C ASN A 144 -17.54 -1.69 26.30
N LYS A 145 -18.23 -2.59 27.01
CA LYS A 145 -18.30 -2.53 28.48
C LYS A 145 -16.91 -2.75 29.06
N GLU A 146 -16.39 -1.71 29.70
CA GLU A 146 -15.12 -1.76 30.41
C GLU A 146 -15.15 -2.88 31.46
N LYS A 147 -14.12 -3.74 31.44
CA LYS A 147 -13.99 -4.86 32.36
C LYS A 147 -12.94 -4.51 33.41
N SER A 148 -13.11 -5.01 34.63
CA SER A 148 -12.07 -4.88 35.67
C SER A 148 -10.73 -5.49 35.26
N SER A 149 -10.73 -6.47 34.36
CA SER A 149 -9.54 -7.08 33.78
C SER A 149 -8.88 -6.24 32.67
N ASP A 150 -9.48 -5.12 32.23
CA ASP A 150 -8.90 -4.29 31.17
C ASP A 150 -7.65 -3.54 31.66
N LEU A 151 -7.61 -3.21 32.96
CA LEU A 151 -6.47 -2.58 33.63
C LEU A 151 -5.21 -3.46 33.68
N THR A 152 -5.32 -4.77 33.43
CA THR A 152 -4.15 -5.66 33.35
C THR A 152 -3.54 -5.69 31.94
N ILE A 153 -4.24 -5.19 30.93
CA ILE A 153 -3.71 -4.99 29.59
C ILE A 153 -2.93 -3.67 29.60
N MET A 154 -1.65 -3.73 29.21
CA MET A 154 -0.82 -2.52 29.17
C MET A 154 -1.35 -1.53 28.14
N THR A 155 -1.55 -0.29 28.54
CA THR A 155 -2.01 0.78 27.64
C THR A 155 -0.89 1.76 27.29
N LEU A 156 -0.88 2.21 26.04
CA LEU A 156 0.00 3.27 25.52
C LEU A 156 -0.85 4.41 24.95
N ASP A 157 -1.93 4.78 25.64
CA ASP A 157 -3.00 5.63 25.10
C ASP A 157 -2.49 7.00 24.65
N LYS A 158 -1.56 7.59 25.40
CA LYS A 158 -0.94 8.87 25.04
C LYS A 158 -0.05 8.77 23.79
N MET A 159 0.60 7.63 23.55
CA MET A 159 1.40 7.42 22.35
C MET A 159 0.50 7.15 21.14
N MET A 160 -0.55 6.33 21.31
CA MET A 160 -1.48 5.98 20.23
C MET A 160 -2.38 7.16 19.81
N SER A 161 -2.66 8.09 20.72
CA SER A 161 -3.45 9.31 20.43
C SER A 161 -2.66 10.41 19.74
N GLN A 162 -1.32 10.35 19.77
CA GLN A 162 -0.50 11.35 19.08
C GLN A 162 -0.57 11.16 17.56
N PRO A 163 -0.72 12.25 16.78
CA PRO A 163 -0.69 12.16 15.33
C PRO A 163 0.69 11.68 14.89
N LEU A 164 0.73 10.71 13.96
CA LEU A 164 1.98 10.15 13.43
C LEU A 164 2.89 11.23 12.81
N LEU A 165 2.30 12.31 12.29
CA LEU A 165 3.01 13.43 11.69
C LEU A 165 2.43 14.75 12.18
N ARG A 166 3.31 15.61 12.68
CA ARG A 166 3.01 17.04 12.85
C ARG A 166 3.31 17.76 11.54
N ASN A 167 2.29 18.28 10.89
CA ASN A 167 2.47 19.15 9.73
C ASN A 167 3.16 20.45 10.14
N ARG A 168 4.11 20.93 9.32
CA ARG A 168 4.79 22.21 9.57
C ARG A 168 3.81 23.37 9.44
N SER A 169 3.93 24.36 10.32
CA SER A 169 3.18 25.61 10.17
C SER A 169 3.66 26.38 8.93
N PRO A 170 2.82 27.23 8.30
CA PRO A 170 3.26 28.01 7.15
C PRO A 170 4.47 28.91 7.49
N GLU A 171 4.56 29.40 8.73
CA GLU A 171 5.71 30.18 9.21
C GLU A 171 6.99 29.33 9.30
N GLU A 172 6.91 28.12 9.86
CA GLU A 172 8.02 27.18 9.90
C GLU A 172 8.51 26.83 8.48
N THR A 173 7.58 26.66 7.52
CA THR A 173 7.97 26.40 6.13
C THR A 173 8.66 27.59 5.49
N LYS A 174 8.24 28.83 5.77
CA LYS A 174 8.88 30.05 5.28
C LYS A 174 10.28 30.20 5.87
N LEU A 175 10.44 30.02 7.17
CA LEU A 175 11.74 30.09 7.84
C LEU A 175 12.70 29.02 7.31
N LEU A 176 12.21 27.80 7.07
CA LEU A 176 13.01 26.73 6.49
C LEU A 176 13.45 27.07 5.05
N LYS A 177 12.55 27.64 4.23
CA LYS A 177 12.90 28.13 2.89
C LYS A 177 13.99 29.20 2.95
N LEU A 178 13.86 30.20 3.82
CA LEU A 178 14.88 31.24 4.01
C LEU A 178 16.23 30.65 4.41
N LYS A 179 16.27 29.66 5.31
CA LYS A 179 17.51 28.95 5.67
C LYS A 179 18.14 28.23 4.47
N ARG A 180 17.33 27.56 3.64
CA ARG A 180 17.82 26.90 2.42
C ARG A 180 18.38 27.90 1.41
N ASP A 181 17.68 29.02 1.22
CA ASP A 181 18.11 30.07 0.30
C ASP A 181 19.40 30.74 0.76
N TYR A 182 19.51 31.02 2.06
CA TYR A 182 20.74 31.55 2.67
C TYR A 182 21.92 30.60 2.46
N ASN A 183 21.75 29.31 2.78
CA ASN A 183 22.82 28.32 2.62
C ASN A 183 23.29 28.24 1.16
N ARG A 184 22.36 28.28 0.20
CA ARG A 184 22.68 28.31 -1.23
C ARG A 184 23.46 29.56 -1.62
N SER A 185 23.01 30.74 -1.20
CA SER A 185 23.72 31.99 -1.48
C SER A 185 25.11 32.04 -0.85
N MET A 186 25.26 31.48 0.35
CA MET A 186 26.53 31.47 1.07
C MET A 186 27.57 30.59 0.36
N LEU A 187 27.16 29.40 -0.10
CA LEU A 187 28.04 28.54 -0.89
C LEU A 187 28.45 29.23 -2.20
N ASN A 188 27.50 29.83 -2.91
CA ASN A 188 27.81 30.58 -4.13
C ASN A 188 28.79 31.72 -3.86
N PHE A 189 28.58 32.49 -2.79
CA PHE A 189 29.48 33.56 -2.39
C PHE A 189 30.90 33.05 -2.09
N GLN A 190 31.03 31.95 -1.35
CA GLN A 190 32.33 31.34 -1.07
C GLN A 190 33.03 30.85 -2.35
N THR A 191 32.31 30.23 -3.28
CA THR A 191 32.89 29.84 -4.56
C THR A 191 33.37 31.05 -5.37
N HIS A 192 32.65 32.17 -5.34
CA HIS A 192 33.07 33.41 -5.98
C HIS A 192 34.30 33.99 -5.31
N LYS A 193 34.34 34.04 -3.98
CA LYS A 193 35.53 34.46 -3.23
C LYS A 193 36.75 33.61 -3.60
N ASN A 194 36.59 32.29 -3.72
CA ASN A 194 37.68 31.41 -4.15
C ASN A 194 38.12 31.68 -5.59
N LYS A 195 37.19 31.95 -6.51
CA LYS A 195 37.51 32.36 -7.89
C LYS A 195 38.26 33.69 -7.92
N LEU A 196 37.85 34.66 -7.11
CA LEU A 196 38.52 35.96 -6.99
C LEU A 196 39.93 35.80 -6.41
N ASN A 197 40.12 34.96 -5.39
CA ASN A 197 41.45 34.64 -4.88
C ASN A 197 42.32 33.97 -5.94
N LYS A 198 41.77 33.05 -6.75
CA LYS A 198 42.51 32.46 -7.88
C LYS A 198 42.88 33.51 -8.93
N LEU A 199 41.99 34.45 -9.22
CA LEU A 199 42.26 35.55 -10.14
C LEU A 199 43.34 36.49 -9.59
N LEU A 200 43.31 36.78 -8.29
CA LEU A 200 44.33 37.56 -7.60
C LEU A 200 45.69 36.84 -7.68
N ASN A 201 45.73 35.53 -7.44
CA ASN A 201 46.96 34.75 -7.61
C ASN A 201 47.46 34.77 -9.06
N LEU A 202 46.56 34.69 -10.05
CA LEU A 202 46.91 34.82 -11.46
C LEU A 202 47.54 36.19 -11.73
N TYR A 203 46.96 37.28 -11.19
CA TYR A 203 47.54 38.62 -11.29
C TYR A 203 48.95 38.72 -10.72
N HIS A 204 49.23 38.06 -9.58
CA HIS A 204 50.59 38.00 -9.04
C HIS A 204 51.59 37.24 -9.92
N VAL A 205 51.14 36.20 -10.63
CA VAL A 205 51.96 35.40 -11.56
C VAL A 205 52.04 36.04 -12.96
N ALA A 206 51.18 37.02 -13.26
CA ALA A 206 51.06 37.61 -14.59
C ALA A 206 52.33 38.31 -15.09
N ASN A 207 53.26 38.66 -14.19
CA ASN A 207 54.57 39.20 -14.54
C ASN A 207 55.51 38.16 -15.17
N GLU A 208 55.34 36.87 -14.89
CA GLU A 208 56.07 35.78 -15.54
C GLU A 208 55.47 35.39 -16.89
N PHE A 209 54.18 35.68 -17.10
CA PHE A 209 53.53 35.43 -18.38
C PHE A 209 54.07 36.38 -19.45
N ILE A 210 54.39 35.80 -20.60
CA ILE A 210 54.89 36.53 -21.76
C ILE A 210 53.69 36.94 -22.61
N VAL A 211 53.52 38.24 -22.82
CA VAL A 211 52.45 38.77 -23.68
C VAL A 211 53.01 39.42 -24.95
N THR A 212 54.16 40.09 -24.84
CA THR A 212 54.80 40.79 -25.98
C THR A 212 56.04 40.07 -26.47
N GLU A 213 56.40 40.26 -27.74
CA GLU A 213 57.58 39.64 -28.35
C GLU A 213 58.88 40.07 -27.66
N SER A 214 58.91 41.31 -27.16
CA SER A 214 60.06 41.82 -26.39
C SER A 214 60.31 41.06 -25.09
N GLN A 215 59.24 40.61 -24.42
CA GLN A 215 59.31 39.79 -23.21
C GLN A 215 59.72 38.35 -23.55
N LEU A 216 59.27 37.84 -24.71
CA LEU A 216 59.64 36.53 -25.21
C LEU A 216 61.15 36.44 -25.45
N LEU A 217 61.72 37.41 -26.18
CA LEU A 217 63.16 37.44 -26.46
C LEU A 217 63.97 37.47 -25.15
N LYS A 218 63.60 38.34 -24.21
CA LYS A 218 64.24 38.40 -22.88
C LYS A 218 64.15 37.10 -22.09
N LYS A 219 63.06 36.34 -22.24
CA LYS A 219 62.93 35.04 -21.56
C LYS A 219 63.71 33.95 -22.28
N ILE A 220 63.76 33.95 -23.62
CA ILE A 220 64.60 33.07 -24.43
C ILE A 220 66.06 33.29 -24.04
N ASP A 221 66.52 34.53 -24.00
CA ASP A 221 67.89 34.86 -23.61
C ASP A 221 68.20 34.33 -22.19
N LYS A 222 67.28 34.51 -21.24
CA LYS A 222 67.44 34.00 -19.87
C LYS A 222 67.41 32.47 -19.76
N VAL A 223 66.73 31.76 -20.65
CA VAL A 223 66.61 30.29 -20.56
C VAL A 223 67.72 29.59 -21.34
N PHE A 224 68.12 30.14 -22.48
CA PHE A 224 69.11 29.53 -23.38
C PHE A 224 70.53 30.06 -23.20
N ASN A 225 70.73 31.28 -22.69
CA ASN A 225 72.07 31.82 -22.46
C ASN A 225 72.59 31.54 -21.03
N ASP A 226 71.70 31.38 -20.04
CA ASP A 226 72.07 30.89 -18.71
C ASP A 226 71.92 29.35 -18.69
N GLU A 227 73.01 28.58 -18.88
CA GLU A 227 73.06 27.09 -18.89
C GLU A 227 72.73 26.43 -17.51
N THR A 228 71.77 26.94 -16.74
CA THR A 228 71.59 26.53 -15.34
C THR A 228 70.37 25.66 -15.06
N GLN A 229 69.45 25.45 -16.01
CA GLN A 229 68.24 24.66 -15.81
C GLN A 229 67.75 23.99 -17.12
N ASP A 230 68.54 23.11 -17.72
CA ASP A 230 67.99 22.15 -18.67
C ASP A 230 67.10 21.16 -17.91
N PHE A 231 65.82 21.06 -18.26
CA PHE A 231 64.87 20.13 -17.64
C PHE A 231 65.14 18.70 -18.15
N SER A 232 66.22 18.07 -17.69
CA SER A 232 66.63 16.72 -18.05
C SER A 232 65.96 15.62 -17.21
N ASP A 233 64.74 15.84 -16.73
CA ASP A 233 64.03 14.87 -15.88
C ASP A 233 62.91 14.17 -16.65
N ALA A 234 63.31 13.27 -17.56
CA ALA A 234 62.43 12.20 -18.07
C ALA A 234 62.47 10.93 -17.20
N TYR A 235 63.14 10.96 -16.04
CA TYR A 235 63.33 9.78 -15.17
C TYR A 235 63.27 10.07 -13.66
N ASP A 236 62.42 11.00 -13.21
CA ASP A 236 62.15 11.09 -11.76
C ASP A 236 60.64 11.20 -11.46
N VAL A 237 60.01 10.03 -11.37
CA VAL A 237 58.57 9.88 -11.09
C VAL A 237 58.24 10.18 -9.62
N ASN A 238 59.21 10.56 -8.78
CA ASN A 238 58.97 10.68 -7.33
C ASN A 238 59.44 11.97 -6.64
N SER A 239 59.99 12.97 -7.33
CA SER A 239 60.58 14.11 -6.62
C SER A 239 60.09 15.51 -7.00
N ASN A 240 59.61 15.82 -8.20
CA ASN A 240 59.40 17.24 -8.59
C ASN A 240 58.13 17.58 -9.39
N PHE A 241 56.96 17.03 -9.02
CA PHE A 241 55.66 17.60 -9.45
C PHE A 241 55.06 18.53 -8.37
N THR A 242 55.83 19.52 -7.91
CA THR A 242 55.39 20.47 -6.88
C THR A 242 55.46 21.94 -7.31
N GLN A 243 55.84 22.24 -8.55
CA GLN A 243 55.96 23.63 -9.03
C GLN A 243 54.74 24.19 -9.77
N PHE A 244 53.58 23.54 -9.72
CA PHE A 244 52.31 24.19 -10.09
C PHE A 244 51.23 23.89 -9.05
N GLY A 245 51.03 24.85 -8.14
CA GLY A 245 49.79 24.99 -7.37
C GLY A 245 49.61 24.06 -6.17
N ASN A 246 49.96 24.56 -4.98
CA ASN A 246 49.43 24.20 -3.66
C ASN A 246 48.94 22.75 -3.46
N LYS A 247 49.83 21.87 -2.99
CA LYS A 247 49.41 20.76 -2.11
C LYS A 247 50.29 20.72 -0.87
N LYS A 248 49.64 20.88 0.28
CA LYS A 248 50.19 20.59 1.59
C LYS A 248 50.67 19.14 1.61
N SER A 249 51.86 18.94 2.19
CA SER A 249 52.45 17.67 2.57
C SER A 249 51.41 16.63 3.01
N LEU A 250 51.39 15.48 2.32
CA LEU A 250 50.56 14.32 2.58
C LEU A 250 51.42 13.12 3.00
N LEU A 251 52.45 13.35 3.82
CA LEU A 251 53.26 12.27 4.40
C LEU A 251 53.40 12.49 5.91
N SER A 252 52.30 12.27 6.62
CA SER A 252 52.30 11.95 8.05
C SER A 252 51.01 11.20 8.40
N GLY A 253 51.13 9.90 8.69
CA GLY A 253 50.13 9.07 9.38
C GLY A 253 48.90 8.65 8.57
N ASN A 254 48.61 7.34 8.59
CA ASN A 254 47.43 6.66 8.04
C ASN A 254 46.06 7.22 8.51
N SER A 255 46.02 8.22 9.38
CA SER A 255 44.79 8.87 9.88
C SER A 255 44.25 9.96 8.95
N THR A 256 45.07 10.54 8.06
CA THR A 256 44.69 11.72 7.25
C THR A 256 43.83 11.38 6.03
N LEU A 257 44.03 10.22 5.42
CA LEU A 257 43.26 9.77 4.25
C LEU A 257 41.88 9.25 4.66
N GLN A 258 41.80 8.48 5.76
CA GLN A 258 40.53 8.06 6.35
C GLN A 258 39.68 9.24 6.83
N THR A 259 40.30 10.26 7.46
CA THR A 259 39.57 11.47 7.87
C THR A 259 39.13 12.31 6.68
N GLN A 260 39.87 12.36 5.58
CA GLN A 260 39.44 13.03 4.35
C GLN A 260 38.29 12.29 3.64
N ILE A 261 38.35 10.97 3.56
CA ILE A 261 37.25 10.14 3.02
C ILE A 261 35.99 10.31 3.89
N ASN A 262 36.12 10.26 5.21
CA ASN A 262 34.99 10.46 6.11
C ASN A 262 34.44 11.89 6.07
N ASN A 263 35.27 12.92 5.92
CA ASN A 263 34.79 14.29 5.75
C ASN A 263 34.08 14.51 4.42
N ALA A 264 34.45 13.79 3.37
CA ALA A 264 33.75 13.82 2.08
C ALA A 264 32.41 13.06 2.12
N ILE A 265 32.32 11.99 2.91
CA ILE A 265 31.10 11.17 3.07
C ILE A 265 30.11 11.81 4.05
N MET A 266 30.60 12.36 5.16
CA MET A 266 29.76 12.89 6.26
C MET A 266 29.57 14.40 6.23
N GLY A 267 30.34 15.13 5.41
CA GLY A 267 30.21 16.58 5.20
C GLY A 267 30.51 17.40 6.46
N SER A 268 31.77 17.77 6.71
CA SER A 268 32.11 18.62 7.85
C SER A 268 31.90 20.11 7.57
N LEU A 269 31.01 20.72 8.34
CA LEU A 269 31.01 22.16 8.58
C LEU A 269 32.00 22.42 9.73
N THR A 270 33.11 23.08 9.39
CA THR A 270 34.10 23.74 10.28
C THR A 270 35.16 22.84 10.96
N ASN A 271 36.36 23.42 11.10
CA ASN A 271 37.63 22.83 11.57
C ASN A 271 37.67 22.55 13.10
N GLU A 272 36.61 22.04 13.69
CA GLU A 272 36.66 21.56 15.07
C GLU A 272 36.69 20.04 15.11
N LYS A 273 37.63 19.50 15.90
CA LYS A 273 37.74 18.07 16.19
C LYS A 273 36.46 17.61 16.90
N PHE A 274 35.48 17.10 16.17
CA PHE A 274 34.36 16.39 16.76
C PHE A 274 34.11 15.07 16.03
N PHE A 275 33.92 14.04 16.86
CA PHE A 275 33.87 12.60 16.59
C PHE A 275 35.23 11.95 16.33
N ASP A 276 35.89 11.60 17.44
CA ASP A 276 36.98 10.64 17.45
C ASP A 276 36.41 9.25 17.11
N ILE A 277 36.60 8.83 15.85
CA ILE A 277 36.20 7.49 15.38
C ILE A 277 36.95 6.41 16.17
N SER A 278 38.06 6.73 16.84
CA SER A 278 38.68 5.81 17.79
C SER A 278 37.74 5.42 18.93
N LEU A 279 36.81 6.29 19.33
CA LEU A 279 35.80 5.98 20.35
C LEU A 279 34.75 5.01 19.79
N VAL A 280 34.32 5.20 18.54
CA VAL A 280 33.36 4.32 17.84
C VAL A 280 34.00 2.98 17.48
N ASP A 281 35.23 2.97 16.98
CA ASP A 281 36.02 1.76 16.74
C ASP A 281 36.33 1.06 18.05
N SER A 282 36.62 1.78 19.15
CA SER A 282 36.78 1.14 20.45
C SER A 282 35.47 0.53 20.95
N PHE A 283 34.32 1.15 20.67
CA PHE A 283 33.01 0.62 21.05
C PHE A 283 32.63 -0.60 20.21
N LEU A 284 32.77 -0.52 18.89
CA LEU A 284 32.47 -1.62 17.98
C LEU A 284 33.45 -2.79 18.17
N ASN A 285 34.74 -2.51 18.36
CA ASN A 285 35.73 -3.55 18.61
C ASN A 285 35.59 -4.14 20.02
N LYS A 286 35.11 -3.37 21.01
CA LYS A 286 34.80 -3.89 22.34
C LYS A 286 33.55 -4.77 22.30
N ASP A 287 32.50 -4.35 21.60
CA ASP A 287 31.30 -5.18 21.40
C ASP A 287 31.62 -6.46 20.62
N LEU A 288 32.49 -6.38 19.60
CA LEU A 288 32.95 -7.56 18.86
C LEU A 288 33.82 -8.48 19.71
N ARG A 289 34.67 -7.94 20.59
CA ARG A 289 35.44 -8.75 21.56
C ARG A 289 34.55 -9.39 22.61
N ASP A 290 33.58 -8.65 23.17
CA ASP A 290 32.60 -9.17 24.12
C ASP A 290 31.73 -10.26 23.47
N ILE A 291 31.43 -10.15 22.18
CA ILE A 291 30.75 -11.20 21.40
C ILE A 291 31.68 -12.40 21.17
N SER A 292 32.95 -12.18 20.82
CA SER A 292 33.96 -13.25 20.67
C SER A 292 34.14 -14.01 21.98
N ASP A 293 34.35 -13.32 23.09
CA ASP A 293 34.54 -13.90 24.42
C ASP A 293 33.28 -14.65 24.89
N ARG A 294 32.09 -14.22 24.48
CA ARG A 294 30.82 -14.95 24.70
C ARG A 294 30.68 -16.20 23.83
N ILE A 295 31.22 -16.18 22.61
CA ILE A 295 31.24 -17.35 21.72
C ILE A 295 32.27 -18.35 22.24
N ASP A 296 33.46 -17.89 22.61
CA ASP A 296 34.55 -18.72 23.13
C ASP A 296 34.21 -19.32 24.50
N SER A 297 33.54 -18.57 25.38
CA SER A 297 33.03 -19.13 26.65
C SER A 297 31.91 -20.16 26.44
N LYS A 298 31.04 -19.99 25.43
CA LYS A 298 30.05 -21.01 25.07
C LYS A 298 30.66 -22.25 24.42
N LEU A 299 31.71 -22.09 23.63
CA LEU A 299 32.46 -23.20 23.03
C LEU A 299 33.26 -23.96 24.10
N ASN A 300 33.86 -23.27 25.06
CA ASN A 300 34.59 -23.89 26.17
C ASN A 300 33.68 -24.56 27.22
N LEU A 301 32.43 -24.09 27.40
CA LEU A 301 31.43 -24.83 28.19
C LEU A 301 30.95 -26.10 27.48
N SER A 302 30.97 -26.12 26.14
CA SER A 302 30.61 -27.29 25.35
C SER A 302 31.71 -28.35 25.31
N SER A 303 32.98 -27.98 25.55
CA SER A 303 34.11 -28.92 25.53
C SER A 303 34.39 -29.60 26.87
N ASN A 304 33.87 -29.07 27.99
CA ASN A 304 34.04 -29.66 29.33
C ASN A 304 32.83 -30.50 29.80
N GLY A 305 31.87 -30.77 28.93
CA GLY A 305 30.64 -31.53 29.26
C GLY A 305 30.52 -32.87 28.53
N ALA A 306 31.58 -33.36 27.89
CA ALA A 306 31.55 -34.56 27.07
C ALA A 306 32.82 -35.40 27.23
N GLU A 307 33.11 -35.84 28.45
CA GLU A 307 33.91 -37.06 28.72
C GLU A 307 33.69 -37.48 30.18
N ASP A 308 33.57 -38.80 30.40
CA ASP A 308 33.21 -39.56 31.62
C ASP A 308 31.70 -39.63 31.94
N GLY A 309 30.99 -40.76 31.89
CA GLY A 309 31.37 -42.17 31.80
C GLY A 309 30.35 -42.99 32.61
N ASP A 310 29.73 -43.99 31.96
CA ASP A 310 28.80 -44.96 32.55
C ASP A 310 29.35 -45.68 33.81
N ASN A 311 28.47 -46.08 34.74
CA ASN A 311 28.28 -47.47 35.23
C ASN A 311 27.75 -47.60 36.69
N ASN A 312 26.56 -48.18 36.79
CA ASN A 312 26.12 -49.29 37.67
C ASN A 312 26.21 -49.28 39.21
N THR A 313 25.12 -49.85 39.78
CA THR A 313 24.97 -50.73 40.97
C THR A 313 24.33 -50.19 42.29
N THR A 314 23.07 -50.63 42.49
CA THR A 314 22.43 -51.20 43.71
C THR A 314 22.74 -50.64 45.12
N THR A 315 21.69 -50.28 45.88
CA THR A 315 21.03 -51.15 46.90
C THR A 315 19.87 -50.44 47.61
N LEU A 316 18.85 -51.24 47.95
CA LEU A 316 17.66 -51.05 48.82
C LEU A 316 16.52 -50.15 48.33
#